data_AF-A0A9D2HFP9-F1
#
_entry.id   AF-A0A9D2HFP9-F1
#
_cell.length_a   1.000
_cell.length_b   1.000
_cell.length_c   1.000
_cell.angle_alpha   90.00
_cell.angle_beta   90.00
_cell.angle_gamma   90.00
#
_symmetry.space_group_name_H-M   'P 1'
#
loop_
_entity.id
_entity.type
_entity.pdbx_description
1 polymer ?
#
loop_
_entity_poly.entity_id
_entity_poly.type
_entity_poly.pdbx_seq_one_letter_code
_entity_poly.pdbx_strand_id
1 'polypeptide(L)'
;MRKLQLMAVTLAFCALSSFSSFAGQWQQDTVGWWYDNGGGDYPRNCWQEIDGVWYYFAEDGYMLADTLTPDGYYVDASGAWTGGGQSETAGESQTSQTQSEYTLGTFRVLVPDGYLAESGEGQVALASLDGATFIGAATVQLPPEVVAAIQDPSAYGNLVSAVLDASLDESIVEAIGQSYTVKSVQTLNTGNWNLYEFNVTDEAGHNKCFVYARINGGNVEMIAVFTSDQGLDTNALMNQVIAV
;
A
#
# COMPACT_ATOMS: atom_id res chain seq x y z
N MET A 1 3.47 -9.37 42.35
CA MET A 1 4.85 -9.75 41.98
C MET A 1 4.80 -10.88 40.95
N ARG A 2 5.03 -10.56 39.66
CA ARG A 2 5.39 -11.46 38.52
C ARG A 2 4.99 -10.90 37.13
N LYS A 3 5.10 -9.60 36.90
CA LYS A 3 5.10 -9.01 35.53
C LYS A 3 6.08 -7.83 35.39
N LEU A 4 7.15 -7.83 36.20
CA LEU A 4 8.13 -6.74 36.22
C LEU A 4 9.57 -7.23 35.91
N GLN A 5 9.73 -8.37 35.25
CA GLN A 5 11.06 -8.96 34.96
C GLN A 5 11.31 -9.22 33.46
N LEU A 6 10.58 -8.58 32.55
CA LEU A 6 10.84 -8.70 31.10
C LEU A 6 11.02 -7.33 30.42
N MET A 7 11.64 -6.37 31.12
CA MET A 7 12.02 -5.06 30.55
C MET A 7 13.53 -4.77 30.71
N ALA A 8 14.37 -5.81 30.86
CA ALA A 8 15.80 -5.64 31.21
C ALA A 8 16.79 -6.32 30.23
N VAL A 9 16.37 -6.64 29.00
CA VAL A 9 17.30 -7.20 27.97
C VAL A 9 17.48 -6.27 26.76
N THR A 10 16.73 -5.18 26.65
CA THR A 10 16.70 -4.34 25.43
C THR A 10 17.75 -3.21 25.39
N LEU A 11 18.74 -3.16 26.29
CA LEU A 11 19.63 -1.97 26.39
C LEU A 11 21.13 -2.29 26.59
N ALA A 12 21.58 -3.49 26.22
CA ALA A 12 23.00 -3.88 26.37
C ALA A 12 23.66 -4.47 25.09
N PHE A 13 23.10 -4.25 23.90
CA PHE A 13 23.78 -4.62 22.63
C PHE A 13 24.08 -3.43 21.70
N CYS A 14 23.66 -2.20 22.03
CA CYS A 14 23.84 -1.04 21.16
C CYS A 14 25.19 -0.31 21.31
N ALA A 15 26.20 -0.87 22.00
CA ALA A 15 27.39 -0.09 22.41
C ALA A 15 28.76 -0.58 21.90
N LEU A 16 28.84 -1.52 20.96
CA LEU A 16 30.13 -1.95 20.39
C LEU A 16 30.06 -2.21 18.88
N SER A 17 29.65 -1.20 18.14
CA SER A 17 30.03 -1.06 16.75
C SER A 17 29.85 0.38 16.30
N SER A 18 30.80 1.22 16.70
CA SER A 18 31.16 2.38 15.89
C SER A 18 31.75 1.88 14.56
N PHE A 19 30.89 1.43 13.67
CA PHE A 19 31.19 1.58 12.25
C PHE A 19 30.90 3.04 11.95
N SER A 20 31.85 3.75 11.35
CA SER A 20 31.52 4.99 10.69
C SER A 20 30.36 4.69 9.75
N SER A 21 29.17 5.22 10.02
CA SER A 21 28.19 5.40 8.97
C SER A 21 28.81 6.43 8.05
N PHE A 22 29.47 5.97 6.99
CA PHE A 22 29.73 6.84 5.87
C PHE A 22 28.34 7.09 5.27
N ALA A 23 27.72 8.21 5.65
CA ALA A 23 26.62 8.72 4.85
C ALA A 23 27.19 8.89 3.43
N GLY A 24 26.60 8.22 2.45
CA GLY A 24 27.10 8.27 1.09
C GLY A 24 27.23 9.71 0.61
N GLN A 25 28.16 9.96 -0.32
CA GLN A 25 28.53 11.30 -0.76
C GLN A 25 28.36 11.39 -2.28
N TRP A 26 27.71 12.45 -2.75
CA TRP A 26 27.73 12.82 -4.15
C TRP A 26 29.15 13.21 -4.57
N GLN A 27 29.58 12.69 -5.70
CA GLN A 27 30.87 12.97 -6.32
C GLN A 27 30.65 13.39 -7.77
N GLN A 28 31.56 14.22 -8.31
CA GLN A 28 31.47 14.73 -9.68
C GLN A 28 32.86 14.79 -10.32
N ASP A 29 32.94 14.39 -11.59
CA ASP A 29 34.13 14.57 -12.42
C ASP A 29 33.75 15.14 -13.81
N THR A 30 34.64 14.98 -14.78
CA THR A 30 34.41 15.46 -16.16
C THR A 30 33.38 14.65 -16.94
N VAL A 31 33.02 13.46 -16.46
CA VAL A 31 32.07 12.54 -17.11
C VAL A 31 30.68 12.74 -16.54
N GLY A 32 30.54 12.86 -15.22
CA GLY A 32 29.22 13.06 -14.61
C GLY A 32 29.22 13.00 -13.08
N TRP A 33 28.02 12.91 -12.52
CA TRP A 33 27.80 12.70 -11.09
C TRP A 33 27.72 11.21 -10.78
N TRP A 34 28.28 10.77 -9.65
CA TRP A 34 28.03 9.44 -9.09
C TRP A 34 27.86 9.55 -7.57
N TYR A 35 27.38 8.48 -6.94
CA TYR A 35 27.19 8.43 -5.50
C TYR A 35 28.10 7.38 -4.86
N ASP A 36 28.98 7.79 -3.95
CA ASP A 36 29.86 6.88 -3.21
C ASP A 36 29.13 6.47 -1.92
N ASN A 37 28.68 5.21 -1.84
CA ASN A 37 28.07 4.63 -0.62
C ASN A 37 29.10 4.39 0.49
N GLY A 38 30.38 4.68 0.24
CA GLY A 38 31.49 4.46 1.15
C GLY A 38 32.18 3.12 0.91
N GLY A 39 33.48 3.05 1.24
CA GLY A 39 34.25 1.81 1.12
C GLY A 39 34.54 1.36 -0.32
N GLY A 40 34.31 2.22 -1.32
CA GLY A 40 34.48 1.91 -2.74
C GLY A 40 33.26 1.27 -3.40
N ASP A 41 32.10 1.29 -2.72
CA ASP A 41 30.83 0.82 -3.28
C ASP A 41 30.00 1.99 -3.84
N TYR A 42 29.36 1.78 -4.98
CA TYR A 42 28.54 2.79 -5.66
C TYR A 42 27.47 2.11 -6.52
N PRO A 43 26.27 2.72 -6.66
CA PRO A 43 25.19 2.18 -7.47
C PRO A 43 25.57 2.16 -8.95
N ARG A 44 25.18 1.08 -9.65
CA ARG A 44 25.36 0.93 -11.09
C ARG A 44 24.24 0.09 -11.69
N ASN A 45 23.76 0.48 -12.86
CA ASN A 45 22.63 -0.11 -13.56
C ASN A 45 21.39 -0.29 -12.66
N CYS A 46 21.12 0.68 -11.78
CA CYS A 46 20.04 0.58 -10.80
C CYS A 46 19.53 1.94 -10.33
N TRP A 47 18.31 1.91 -9.79
CA TRP A 47 17.74 3.00 -9.02
C TRP A 47 18.31 3.03 -7.60
N GLN A 48 18.56 4.23 -7.09
CA GLN A 48 18.95 4.45 -5.70
C GLN A 48 18.20 5.67 -5.17
N GLU A 49 17.57 5.50 -4.01
CA GLU A 49 16.96 6.59 -3.25
C GLU A 49 18.04 7.26 -2.39
N ILE A 50 18.15 8.58 -2.51
CA ILE A 50 19.09 9.43 -1.78
C ILE A 50 18.29 10.61 -1.26
N ASP A 51 18.23 10.76 0.07
CA ASP A 51 17.50 11.84 0.75
C ASP A 51 16.04 12.01 0.30
N GLY A 52 15.35 10.90 0.01
CA GLY A 52 13.93 10.90 -0.41
C GLY A 52 13.71 11.17 -1.90
N VAL A 53 14.78 11.19 -2.71
CA VAL A 53 14.72 11.40 -4.16
C VAL A 53 15.36 10.21 -4.87
N TRP A 54 14.72 9.73 -5.93
CA TRP A 54 15.20 8.61 -6.73
C TRP A 54 16.08 9.08 -7.88
N TYR A 55 17.22 8.40 -8.05
CA TYR A 55 18.19 8.64 -9.11
C TYR A 55 18.53 7.31 -9.78
N TYR A 56 18.76 7.32 -11.10
CA TYR A 56 19.22 6.13 -11.82
C TYR A 56 20.69 6.25 -12.18
N PHE A 57 21.46 5.20 -11.88
CA PHE A 57 22.87 5.10 -12.21
C PHE A 57 23.07 4.12 -13.35
N ALA A 58 23.74 4.55 -14.42
CA ALA A 58 24.08 3.72 -15.56
C ALA A 58 25.07 2.60 -15.20
N GLU A 59 25.36 1.71 -16.13
CA GLU A 59 26.25 0.55 -15.91
C GLU A 59 27.68 0.96 -15.50
N ASP A 60 28.13 2.13 -15.93
CA ASP A 60 29.41 2.74 -15.55
C ASP A 60 29.38 3.44 -14.18
N GLY A 61 28.21 3.52 -13.54
CA GLY A 61 28.02 4.10 -12.21
C GLY A 61 27.72 5.60 -12.19
N TYR A 62 27.58 6.24 -13.35
CA TYR A 62 27.21 7.66 -13.42
C TYR A 62 25.68 7.85 -13.44
N MET A 63 25.23 8.88 -12.75
CA MET A 63 23.83 9.29 -12.66
C MET A 63 23.35 9.82 -14.02
N LEU A 64 22.18 9.35 -14.45
CA LEU A 64 21.48 9.91 -15.59
C LEU A 64 20.80 11.23 -15.21
N ALA A 65 20.84 12.22 -16.11
CA ALA A 65 20.16 13.50 -15.97
C ALA A 65 19.63 13.98 -17.32
N ASP A 66 18.48 14.65 -17.30
CA ASP A 66 17.76 15.17 -18.47
C ASP A 66 17.58 14.12 -19.58
N THR A 67 17.21 12.90 -19.20
CA THR A 67 17.18 11.77 -20.13
C THR A 67 16.24 10.65 -19.69
N LEU A 68 16.07 9.65 -20.55
CA LEU A 68 15.33 8.44 -20.26
C LEU A 68 16.27 7.36 -19.73
N THR A 69 15.88 6.73 -18.63
CA THR A 69 16.53 5.54 -18.12
C THR A 69 16.30 4.34 -19.05
N PRO A 70 17.11 3.27 -18.99
CA PRO A 70 16.94 2.09 -19.84
C PRO A 70 15.59 1.39 -19.67
N ASP A 71 14.98 1.50 -18.49
CA ASP A 71 13.63 1.03 -18.15
C ASP A 71 12.52 2.04 -18.47
N GLY A 72 12.88 3.20 -19.05
CA GLY A 72 11.97 4.13 -19.70
C GLY A 72 11.56 5.35 -18.90
N TYR A 73 12.00 5.54 -17.66
CA TYR A 73 11.58 6.70 -16.87
C TYR A 73 12.38 7.95 -17.23
N TYR A 74 11.74 9.11 -17.25
CA TYR A 74 12.45 10.37 -17.44
C TYR A 74 12.98 10.89 -16.10
N VAL A 75 14.27 11.20 -16.05
CA VAL A 75 14.92 11.93 -14.97
C VAL A 75 15.20 13.35 -15.43
N ASP A 76 14.88 14.35 -14.60
CA ASP A 76 15.02 15.75 -14.98
C ASP A 76 16.49 16.21 -15.03
N ALA A 77 16.73 17.48 -15.32
CA ALA A 77 18.08 18.05 -15.42
C ALA A 77 18.92 17.96 -14.13
N SER A 78 18.29 17.69 -12.98
CA SER A 78 18.97 17.41 -11.72
C SER A 78 19.22 15.92 -11.47
N GLY A 79 18.76 15.05 -12.38
CA GLY A 79 18.80 13.59 -12.26
C GLY A 79 17.69 13.02 -11.38
N ALA A 80 16.84 13.88 -10.80
CA ALA A 80 15.75 13.46 -9.94
C ALA A 80 14.62 12.85 -10.77
N TRP A 81 14.15 11.70 -10.34
CA TRP A 81 12.87 11.17 -10.78
C TRP A 81 11.75 11.79 -9.92
N THR A 82 10.92 12.60 -10.54
CA THR A 82 9.84 13.36 -9.87
C THR A 82 8.47 12.67 -9.95
N GLY A 83 8.44 11.37 -10.28
CA GLY A 83 7.19 10.60 -10.40
C GLY A 83 6.35 10.92 -11.65
N GLY A 84 6.86 11.78 -12.56
CA GLY A 84 6.27 12.03 -13.88
C GLY A 84 6.69 10.96 -14.89
N GLY A 85 5.71 10.39 -15.61
CA GLY A 85 5.91 9.26 -16.52
C GLY A 85 6.77 9.55 -17.76
N GLN A 86 7.11 8.45 -18.45
CA GLN A 86 7.70 8.36 -19.79
C GLN A 86 7.34 9.53 -20.71
N SER A 87 8.35 10.21 -21.27
CA SER A 87 8.14 11.08 -22.44
C SER A 87 8.24 10.24 -23.72
N GLU A 88 7.08 9.92 -24.29
CA GLU A 88 6.92 9.32 -25.61
C GLU A 88 7.44 10.29 -26.70
N THR A 89 8.39 9.85 -27.52
CA THR A 89 8.56 10.40 -28.87
C THR A 89 8.08 9.39 -29.90
N ALA A 90 6.87 9.66 -30.40
CA ALA A 90 6.30 9.30 -31.70
C ALA A 90 6.68 7.93 -32.30
N GLY A 91 5.76 6.98 -32.17
CA GLY A 91 5.70 5.80 -33.01
C GLY A 91 4.46 4.99 -32.68
N GLU A 92 3.36 5.26 -33.39
CA GLU A 92 2.13 4.48 -33.33
C GLU A 92 2.43 2.97 -33.34
N SER A 93 2.04 2.28 -32.27
CA SER A 93 1.64 0.89 -32.32
C SER A 93 0.66 0.66 -31.17
N GLN A 94 -0.53 0.22 -31.55
CA GLN A 94 -1.60 -0.11 -30.63
C GLN A 94 -1.12 -1.13 -29.60
N THR A 95 -1.26 -0.81 -28.32
CA THR A 95 -1.28 -1.80 -27.24
C THR A 95 -2.34 -1.40 -26.24
N SER A 96 -3.35 -2.25 -26.13
CA SER A 96 -4.41 -2.21 -25.12
C SER A 96 -3.87 -1.84 -23.75
N GLN A 97 -4.45 -0.81 -23.12
CA GLN A 97 -4.27 -0.52 -21.69
C GLN A 97 -4.60 -1.80 -20.93
N THR A 98 -3.59 -2.47 -20.39
CA THR A 98 -3.80 -3.59 -19.47
C THR A 98 -3.96 -2.95 -18.10
N GLN A 99 -5.20 -2.89 -17.62
CA GLN A 99 -5.54 -2.48 -16.28
C GLN A 99 -4.64 -3.23 -15.28
N SER A 100 -3.85 -2.50 -14.49
CA SER A 100 -3.00 -3.11 -13.46
C SER A 100 -3.88 -3.78 -12.41
N GLU A 101 -3.56 -5.02 -12.06
CA GLU A 101 -4.31 -5.83 -11.10
C GLU A 101 -3.38 -6.37 -10.01
N TYR A 102 -3.82 -6.30 -8.76
CA TYR A 102 -3.10 -6.79 -7.59
C TYR A 102 -3.90 -7.90 -6.91
N THR A 103 -3.27 -9.03 -6.63
CA THR A 103 -3.93 -10.15 -5.95
C THR A 103 -3.76 -10.02 -4.42
N LEU A 104 -4.88 -10.01 -3.69
CA LEU A 104 -4.95 -10.00 -2.24
C LEU A 104 -5.72 -11.23 -1.75
N GLY A 105 -4.97 -12.31 -1.46
CA GLY A 105 -5.55 -13.56 -0.97
C GLY A 105 -6.55 -14.14 -1.97
N THR A 106 -7.84 -14.03 -1.65
CA THR A 106 -8.96 -14.58 -2.41
C THR A 106 -9.65 -13.60 -3.37
N PHE A 107 -9.22 -12.34 -3.43
CA PHE A 107 -9.76 -11.35 -4.36
C PHE A 107 -8.64 -10.53 -5.01
N ARG A 108 -9.00 -9.75 -6.02
CA ARG A 108 -8.10 -8.92 -6.80
C ARG A 108 -8.55 -7.47 -6.75
N VAL A 109 -7.58 -6.56 -6.72
CA VAL A 109 -7.76 -5.11 -6.75
C VAL A 109 -7.34 -4.61 -8.12
N LEU A 110 -8.31 -4.12 -8.89
CA LEU A 110 -8.13 -3.49 -10.18
C LEU A 110 -7.89 -2.01 -9.98
N VAL A 111 -6.87 -1.45 -10.66
CA VAL A 111 -6.59 -0.02 -10.64
C VAL A 111 -7.50 0.68 -11.67
N PRO A 112 -8.41 1.57 -11.27
CA PRO A 112 -9.21 2.33 -12.23
C PRO A 112 -8.38 3.39 -12.96
N ASP A 113 -8.88 3.86 -14.10
CA ASP A 113 -8.29 5.03 -14.76
C ASP A 113 -8.30 6.24 -13.83
N GLY A 114 -7.19 6.99 -13.81
CA GLY A 114 -7.04 8.16 -12.94
C GLY A 114 -6.66 7.83 -11.50
N TYR A 115 -6.21 6.60 -11.22
CA TYR A 115 -5.64 6.21 -9.93
C TYR A 115 -4.18 5.78 -10.08
N LEU A 116 -3.38 6.11 -9.07
CA LEU A 116 -2.07 5.53 -8.82
C LEU A 116 -2.23 4.39 -7.81
N ALA A 117 -1.33 3.42 -7.87
CA ALA A 117 -1.36 2.25 -6.99
C ALA A 117 0.02 1.94 -6.40
N GLU A 118 0.03 1.57 -5.13
CA GLU A 118 1.19 1.06 -4.42
C GLU A 118 0.81 -0.24 -3.70
N SER A 119 1.67 -1.27 -3.77
CA SER A 119 1.43 -2.55 -3.10
C SER A 119 2.48 -2.82 -2.04
N GLY A 120 2.04 -3.34 -0.89
CA GLY A 120 2.88 -3.91 0.16
C GLY A 120 2.56 -5.38 0.40
N GLU A 121 3.18 -5.98 1.40
CA GLU A 121 2.91 -7.36 1.79
C GLU A 121 1.46 -7.49 2.29
N GLY A 122 0.58 -8.10 1.49
CA GLY A 122 -0.83 -8.32 1.84
C GLY A 122 -1.72 -7.09 1.78
N GLN A 123 -1.26 -5.98 1.20
CA GLN A 123 -2.00 -4.72 1.09
C GLN A 123 -1.77 -3.98 -0.22
N VAL A 124 -2.75 -3.19 -0.65
CA VAL A 124 -2.69 -2.31 -1.82
C VAL A 124 -3.33 -0.98 -1.46
N ALA A 125 -2.67 0.12 -1.78
CA ALA A 125 -3.21 1.47 -1.68
C ALA A 125 -3.42 2.04 -3.07
N LEU A 126 -4.56 2.69 -3.30
CA LEU A 126 -4.87 3.45 -4.50
C LEU A 126 -5.14 4.90 -4.11
N ALA A 127 -4.64 5.84 -4.91
CA ALA A 127 -4.92 7.27 -4.73
C ALA A 127 -5.39 7.85 -6.06
N SER A 128 -6.50 8.60 -6.06
CA SER A 128 -6.94 9.32 -7.24
C SER A 128 -5.93 10.44 -7.57
N LEU A 129 -5.71 10.72 -8.86
CA LEU A 129 -4.75 11.72 -9.31
C LEU A 129 -5.08 13.15 -8.85
N ASP A 130 -6.34 13.42 -8.52
CA ASP A 130 -6.80 14.70 -7.96
C ASP A 130 -6.68 14.76 -6.42
N GLY A 131 -6.28 13.66 -5.77
CA GLY A 131 -6.16 13.54 -4.32
C GLY A 131 -7.50 13.50 -3.57
N ALA A 132 -8.64 13.43 -4.27
CA ALA A 132 -9.95 13.47 -3.65
C ALA A 132 -10.34 12.16 -2.96
N THR A 133 -9.78 11.02 -3.42
CA THR A 133 -10.13 9.69 -2.94
C THR A 133 -8.89 8.82 -2.73
N PHE A 134 -8.83 8.17 -1.58
CA PHE A 134 -7.83 7.16 -1.23
C PHE A 134 -8.51 5.84 -0.90
N ILE A 135 -7.98 4.72 -1.42
CA ILE A 135 -8.50 3.38 -1.21
C ILE A 135 -7.38 2.51 -0.64
N GLY A 136 -7.55 1.99 0.56
CA GLY A 136 -6.68 0.96 1.13
C GLY A 136 -7.37 -0.39 1.12
N ALA A 137 -6.76 -1.40 0.52
CA ALA A 137 -7.22 -2.78 0.53
C ALA A 137 -6.20 -3.67 1.24
N ALA A 138 -6.68 -4.56 2.10
CA ALA A 138 -5.82 -5.49 2.84
C ALA A 138 -6.52 -6.84 3.05
N THR A 139 -5.71 -7.87 3.21
CA THR A 139 -6.18 -9.19 3.62
C THR A 139 -5.34 -9.77 4.75
N VAL A 140 -6.01 -10.47 5.66
CA VAL A 140 -5.35 -11.18 6.76
C VAL A 140 -5.87 -12.61 6.80
N GLN A 141 -4.96 -13.57 6.67
CA GLN A 141 -5.27 -14.99 6.80
C GLN A 141 -5.52 -15.31 8.28
N LEU A 142 -6.68 -15.88 8.59
CA LEU A 142 -6.99 -16.36 9.94
C LEU A 142 -6.14 -17.60 10.27
N PRO A 143 -5.79 -17.81 11.54
CA PRO A 143 -5.10 -19.02 11.98
C PRO A 143 -5.88 -20.29 11.59
N PRO A 144 -5.20 -21.39 11.18
CA PRO A 144 -5.87 -22.60 10.72
C PRO A 144 -6.89 -23.19 11.70
N GLU A 145 -6.64 -23.06 13.01
CA GLU A 145 -7.57 -23.51 14.06
C GLU A 145 -8.87 -22.71 14.07
N VAL A 146 -8.82 -21.42 13.76
CA VAL A 146 -9.99 -20.56 13.63
C VAL A 146 -10.74 -20.92 12.35
N VAL A 147 -10.01 -21.15 11.25
CA VAL A 147 -10.59 -21.60 9.97
C VAL A 147 -11.31 -22.93 10.12
N ALA A 148 -10.74 -23.88 10.85
CA ALA A 148 -11.39 -25.16 11.14
C ALA A 148 -12.66 -24.98 11.99
N ALA A 149 -12.64 -24.07 12.96
CA ALA A 149 -13.78 -23.81 13.84
C ALA A 149 -14.96 -23.15 13.10
N ILE A 150 -14.72 -22.19 12.20
CA ILE A 150 -15.79 -21.56 11.39
C ILE A 150 -16.42 -22.53 10.39
N GLN A 151 -15.70 -23.57 9.98
CA GLN A 151 -16.19 -24.60 9.06
C GLN A 151 -16.98 -25.71 9.78
N ASP A 152 -16.99 -25.73 11.11
CA ASP A 152 -17.78 -26.69 11.88
C ASP A 152 -19.28 -26.37 11.72
N PRO A 153 -20.11 -27.28 11.16
CA PRO A 153 -21.54 -27.06 10.99
C PRO A 153 -22.34 -27.08 12.29
N SER A 154 -21.70 -27.33 13.44
CA SER A 154 -22.34 -27.35 14.76
C SER A 154 -22.72 -25.94 15.25
N ALA A 155 -23.46 -25.90 16.37
CA ALA A 155 -23.77 -24.64 17.04
C ALA A 155 -22.50 -23.89 17.51
N TYR A 156 -21.39 -24.60 17.71
CA TYR A 156 -20.11 -24.00 18.06
C TYR A 156 -19.54 -23.16 16.92
N GLY A 157 -19.55 -23.67 15.67
CA GLY A 157 -19.08 -22.91 14.51
C GLY A 157 -19.90 -21.63 14.28
N ASN A 158 -21.22 -21.69 14.44
CA ASN A 158 -22.07 -20.50 14.39
C ASN A 158 -21.70 -19.46 15.45
N LEU A 159 -21.35 -19.91 16.66
CA LEU A 159 -20.94 -19.04 17.77
C LEU A 159 -19.58 -18.39 17.48
N VAL A 160 -18.63 -19.15 16.93
CA VAL A 160 -17.31 -18.64 16.52
C VAL A 160 -17.46 -17.58 15.44
N SER A 161 -18.28 -17.83 14.40
CA SER A 161 -18.54 -16.84 13.35
C SER A 161 -19.15 -15.55 13.91
N ALA A 162 -20.13 -15.65 14.81
CA ALA A 162 -20.74 -14.47 15.44
C ALA A 162 -19.74 -13.68 16.32
N VAL A 163 -18.85 -14.37 17.03
CA VAL A 163 -17.78 -13.73 17.80
C VAL A 163 -16.78 -13.03 16.89
N LEU A 164 -16.38 -13.67 15.79
CA LEU A 164 -15.47 -13.05 14.82
C LEU A 164 -16.06 -11.80 14.17
N ASP A 165 -17.34 -11.84 13.79
CA ASP A 165 -18.05 -10.67 13.26
C ASP A 165 -18.08 -9.52 14.28
N ALA A 166 -18.32 -9.83 15.57
CA ALA A 166 -18.27 -8.84 16.63
C ALA A 166 -16.86 -8.28 16.86
N SER A 167 -15.82 -9.13 16.82
CA SER A 167 -14.43 -8.71 16.93
C SER A 167 -13.98 -7.86 15.73
N LEU A 168 -14.51 -8.13 14.53
CA LEU A 168 -14.27 -7.30 13.35
C LEU A 168 -14.87 -5.90 13.54
N ASP A 169 -16.09 -5.80 14.07
CA ASP A 169 -16.71 -4.50 14.39
C ASP A 169 -15.85 -3.68 15.35
N GLU A 170 -15.39 -4.30 16.44
CA GLU A 170 -14.52 -3.65 17.42
C GLU A 170 -13.18 -3.20 16.81
N SER A 171 -12.57 -4.06 15.99
CA SER A 171 -11.28 -3.78 15.35
C SER A 171 -11.36 -2.61 14.37
N ILE A 172 -12.46 -2.48 13.62
CA ILE A 172 -12.66 -1.36 12.68
C ILE A 172 -12.83 -0.05 13.46
N VAL A 173 -13.61 -0.04 14.55
CA VAL A 173 -13.78 1.15 15.40
C VAL A 173 -12.47 1.58 16.03
N GLU A 174 -11.65 0.62 16.49
CA GLU A 174 -10.31 0.90 17.01
C GLU A 174 -9.38 1.48 15.93
N ALA A 175 -9.36 0.88 14.73
CA ALA A 175 -8.51 1.31 13.63
C ALA A 175 -8.83 2.71 13.12
N ILE A 176 -10.11 3.07 13.01
CA ILE A 176 -10.54 4.41 12.61
C ILE A 176 -10.48 5.41 13.79
N GLY A 177 -10.46 4.91 15.03
CA GLY A 177 -10.40 5.73 16.24
C GLY A 177 -11.72 6.39 16.63
N GLN A 178 -12.83 5.98 16.01
CA GLN A 178 -14.18 6.50 16.28
C GLN A 178 -15.27 5.52 15.85
N SER A 179 -16.48 5.71 16.36
CA SER A 179 -17.65 4.90 16.00
C SER A 179 -18.16 5.24 14.59
N TYR A 180 -18.66 4.22 13.87
CA TYR A 180 -19.36 4.43 12.61
C TYR A 180 -20.72 5.12 12.83
N THR A 181 -21.17 5.85 11.81
CA THR A 181 -22.50 6.46 11.77
C THR A 181 -23.56 5.50 11.22
N VAL A 182 -23.16 4.60 10.32
CA VAL A 182 -24.05 3.62 9.68
C VAL A 182 -23.29 2.30 9.54
N LYS A 183 -23.98 1.18 9.81
CA LYS A 183 -23.55 -0.17 9.44
C LYS A 183 -24.64 -0.82 8.61
N SER A 184 -24.28 -1.38 7.46
CA SER A 184 -25.20 -2.09 6.56
C SER A 184 -24.51 -3.27 5.88
N VAL A 185 -25.27 -4.09 5.15
CA VAL A 185 -24.71 -5.13 4.27
C VAL A 185 -24.93 -4.69 2.83
N GLN A 186 -23.86 -4.73 2.03
CA GLN A 186 -23.88 -4.40 0.61
C GLN A 186 -23.52 -5.65 -0.20
N THR A 187 -24.30 -5.91 -1.25
CA THR A 187 -24.03 -6.99 -2.20
C THR A 187 -23.31 -6.41 -3.41
N LEU A 188 -22.05 -6.79 -3.58
CA LEU A 188 -21.18 -6.42 -4.70
C LEU A 188 -21.00 -7.63 -5.63
N ASN A 189 -20.34 -7.42 -6.77
CA ASN A 189 -19.98 -8.46 -7.75
C ASN A 189 -19.17 -9.62 -7.14
N THR A 190 -18.43 -9.37 -6.06
CA THR A 190 -17.62 -10.36 -5.34
C THR A 190 -18.36 -11.02 -4.17
N GLY A 191 -19.60 -10.65 -3.89
CA GLY A 191 -20.42 -11.20 -2.80
C GLY A 191 -20.89 -10.15 -1.79
N ASN A 192 -21.29 -10.60 -0.61
CA ASN A 192 -21.77 -9.72 0.46
C ASN A 192 -20.62 -9.15 1.29
N TRP A 193 -20.71 -7.87 1.63
CA TRP A 193 -19.77 -7.12 2.44
C TRP A 193 -20.51 -6.37 3.55
N ASN A 194 -19.94 -6.33 4.75
CA ASN A 194 -20.37 -5.38 5.75
C ASN A 194 -19.79 -4.01 5.36
N LEU A 195 -20.64 -2.99 5.27
CA LEU A 195 -20.26 -1.61 5.03
C LEU A 195 -20.41 -0.80 6.33
N TYR A 196 -19.34 -0.11 6.71
CA TYR A 196 -19.28 0.81 7.84
C TYR A 196 -18.98 2.22 7.32
N GLU A 197 -19.81 3.18 7.67
CA GLU A 197 -19.66 4.58 7.23
C GLU A 197 -19.23 5.46 8.39
N PHE A 198 -18.24 6.33 8.15
CA PHE A 198 -17.69 7.25 9.14
C PHE A 198 -17.68 8.68 8.57
N ASN A 199 -17.87 9.64 9.46
CA ASN A 199 -17.48 11.04 9.18
C ASN A 199 -16.07 11.22 9.74
N VAL A 200 -15.07 11.41 8.88
CA VAL A 200 -13.67 11.58 9.29
C VAL A 200 -13.24 13.04 9.14
N THR A 201 -12.10 13.38 9.69
CA THR A 201 -11.42 14.64 9.40
C THR A 201 -9.92 14.35 9.51
N ASP A 202 -9.26 14.19 8.36
CA ASP A 202 -7.83 13.91 8.30
C ASP A 202 -7.04 15.10 7.71
N GLU A 203 -5.72 14.98 7.71
CA GLU A 203 -4.82 16.02 7.18
C GLU A 203 -4.92 16.19 5.66
N ALA A 204 -5.41 15.17 4.95
CA ALA A 204 -5.64 15.18 3.51
C ALA A 204 -6.96 15.88 3.12
N GLY A 205 -7.81 16.23 4.09
CA GLY A 205 -9.07 16.93 3.87
C GLY A 205 -10.24 16.01 3.53
N HIS A 206 -10.10 14.69 3.71
CA HIS A 206 -11.21 13.77 3.57
C HIS A 206 -12.21 13.98 4.72
N ASN A 207 -13.49 13.84 4.40
CA ASN A 207 -14.57 14.03 5.37
C ASN A 207 -15.48 12.80 5.52
N LYS A 208 -15.28 11.78 4.68
CA LYS A 208 -15.97 10.49 4.71
C LYS A 208 -14.98 9.34 4.61
N CYS A 209 -15.27 8.28 5.34
CA CYS A 209 -14.60 6.99 5.20
C CYS A 209 -15.64 5.87 5.13
N PHE A 210 -15.48 4.97 4.16
CA PHE A 210 -16.32 3.81 3.95
C PHE A 210 -15.44 2.56 4.08
N VAL A 211 -15.73 1.70 5.06
CA VAL A 211 -15.01 0.44 5.23
C VAL A 211 -15.90 -0.70 4.79
N TYR A 212 -15.48 -1.45 3.79
CA TYR A 212 -16.06 -2.72 3.39
C TYR A 212 -15.23 -3.83 4.01
N ALA A 213 -15.84 -4.68 4.83
CA ALA A 213 -15.15 -5.81 5.43
C ALA A 213 -15.98 -7.09 5.42
N ARG A 214 -15.31 -8.24 5.34
CA ARG A 214 -15.95 -9.56 5.46
C ARG A 214 -14.94 -10.62 5.89
N ILE A 215 -15.49 -11.75 6.33
CA ILE A 215 -14.73 -13.00 6.49
C ILE A 215 -15.11 -13.91 5.32
N ASN A 216 -14.12 -14.31 4.53
CA ASN A 216 -14.34 -15.13 3.34
C ASN A 216 -13.24 -16.18 3.21
N GLY A 217 -13.62 -17.46 3.13
CA GLY A 217 -12.67 -18.56 2.90
C GLY A 217 -11.55 -18.70 3.94
N GLY A 218 -11.72 -18.12 5.14
CA GLY A 218 -10.68 -18.07 6.18
C GLY A 218 -9.82 -16.81 6.15
N ASN A 219 -10.09 -15.86 5.27
CA ASN A 219 -9.46 -14.54 5.25
C ASN A 219 -10.39 -13.49 5.83
N VAL A 220 -9.84 -12.55 6.57
CA VAL A 220 -10.44 -11.23 6.74
C VAL A 220 -10.05 -10.42 5.51
N GLU A 221 -11.03 -9.91 4.80
CA GLU A 221 -10.85 -9.03 3.66
C GLU A 221 -11.39 -7.65 4.04
N MET A 222 -10.61 -6.60 3.79
CA MET A 222 -10.98 -5.23 4.17
C MET A 222 -10.59 -4.25 3.08
N ILE A 223 -11.47 -3.30 2.80
CA ILE A 223 -11.23 -2.18 1.90
C ILE A 223 -11.79 -0.91 2.53
N ALA A 224 -10.94 0.10 2.73
CA ALA A 224 -11.32 1.40 3.24
C ALA A 224 -11.20 2.45 2.13
N VAL A 225 -12.25 3.23 1.92
CA VAL A 225 -12.31 4.34 0.96
C VAL A 225 -12.46 5.64 1.74
N PHE A 226 -11.42 6.47 1.72
CA PHE A 226 -11.44 7.83 2.25
C PHE A 226 -11.72 8.78 1.10
N THR A 227 -12.64 9.73 1.29
CA THR A 227 -12.97 10.67 0.23
C THR A 227 -13.42 12.03 0.76
N SER A 228 -13.18 13.06 -0.04
CA SER A 228 -13.78 14.39 0.10
C SER A 228 -14.95 14.60 -0.89
N ASP A 229 -15.10 13.71 -1.88
CA ASP A 229 -16.17 13.77 -2.88
C ASP A 229 -17.51 13.33 -2.29
N GLN A 230 -18.44 14.27 -2.15
CA GLN A 230 -19.78 14.02 -1.62
C GLN A 230 -20.69 13.28 -2.61
N GLY A 231 -20.32 13.24 -3.89
CA GLY A 231 -21.08 12.58 -4.95
C GLY A 231 -20.61 11.18 -5.30
N LEU A 232 -19.55 10.69 -4.63
CA LEU A 232 -18.95 9.40 -4.96
C LEU A 232 -19.94 8.24 -4.68
N ASP A 233 -20.30 7.52 -5.74
CA ASP A 233 -20.98 6.22 -5.61
C ASP A 233 -19.95 5.15 -5.29
N THR A 234 -19.74 4.92 -3.99
CA THR A 234 -18.76 3.97 -3.49
C THR A 234 -19.08 2.54 -3.90
N ASN A 235 -20.36 2.17 -4.03
CA ASN A 235 -20.72 0.82 -4.49
C ASN A 235 -20.35 0.61 -5.97
N ALA A 236 -20.58 1.60 -6.82
CA ALA A 236 -20.16 1.55 -8.22
C ALA A 236 -18.64 1.49 -8.34
N LEU A 237 -17.91 2.33 -7.57
CA LEU A 237 -16.45 2.30 -7.51
C LEU A 237 -15.94 0.93 -7.05
N MET A 238 -16.48 0.37 -5.98
CA MET A 238 -16.07 -0.93 -5.48
C MET A 238 -16.28 -2.03 -6.53
N ASN A 239 -17.41 -2.07 -7.24
CA ASN A 239 -17.62 -3.05 -8.31
C ASN A 239 -16.62 -2.92 -9.49
N GLN A 240 -15.94 -1.79 -9.64
CA GLN A 240 -14.87 -1.59 -10.61
C GLN A 240 -13.50 -1.97 -10.02
N VAL A 241 -13.29 -1.70 -8.73
CA VAL A 241 -12.01 -1.89 -8.04
C VAL A 241 -11.80 -3.33 -7.59
N ILE A 242 -12.86 -4.12 -7.34
CA ILE A 242 -12.70 -5.51 -6.90
C ILE A 242 -13.20 -6.56 -7.87
N ALA A 243 -12.44 -7.65 -7.95
CA ALA A 243 -12.75 -8.85 -8.72
C ALA A 243 -12.40 -10.13 -7.94
N VAL A 244 -13.00 -11.26 -8.32
CA VAL A 244 -12.60 -12.61 -7.89
C VAL A 244 -11.92 -13.29 -9.06
#